data_AF-A0A183FXY1-F1
#
_entry.id   AF-A0A183FXY1-F1
#
_cell.length_a   1.000
_cell.length_b   1.000
_cell.length_c   1.000
_cell.angle_alpha   90.00
_cell.angle_beta   90.00
_cell.angle_gamma   90.00
#
_symmetry.space_group_name_H-M   'P 1'
#
loop_
_entity.id
_entity.type
_entity.pdbx_description
1 polymer ?
#
loop_
_entity_poly.entity_id
_entity_poly.type
_entity_poly.pdbx_seq_one_letter_code
_entity_poly.pdbx_strand_id
1 'polypeptide(L)'
;MASPIFLGSRAFGAVTRVAIRGTATAAPTQQKKPEKTSFGNLKDSDRIFTNLYGRHDYRLKGALARGDWYKTKEIILKGSEWIINEVRTSGLRGRGGAGFPAGMKWSFMSKPFDGRPKYLVVNADEGEPGTCKDREIMRHDPHKLIEGCLIAGVAMGARAAYIYIRGEFYNEACILQEAIAEAYKVRD
;
A
#
# COMPACT_ATOMS: atom_id res chain seq x y z
N MET A 1 -113.05 -0.82 15.10
CA MET A 1 -111.86 -0.59 14.25
C MET A 1 -110.93 0.36 14.98
N ALA A 2 -109.70 -0.04 15.27
CA ALA A 2 -108.59 0.85 15.58
C ALA A 2 -107.29 0.15 15.17
N SER A 3 -106.54 0.80 14.29
CA SER A 3 -105.29 0.35 13.66
C SER A 3 -104.06 0.65 14.54
N PRO A 4 -102.93 -0.06 14.33
CA PRO A 4 -101.67 0.10 15.06
C PRO A 4 -100.67 1.02 14.30
N ILE A 5 -99.68 1.61 14.99
CA ILE A 5 -98.46 2.15 14.37
C ILE A 5 -97.21 1.87 15.25
N PHE A 6 -96.11 1.62 14.53
CA PHE A 6 -94.84 0.97 14.82
C PHE A 6 -93.85 1.67 15.76
N LEU A 7 -92.97 0.83 16.34
CA LEU A 7 -91.86 1.13 17.25
C LEU A 7 -90.56 1.46 16.48
N GLY A 8 -89.79 2.41 17.03
CA GLY A 8 -88.62 3.02 16.40
C GLY A 8 -87.34 2.20 16.35
N SER A 9 -86.44 2.60 15.46
CA SER A 9 -85.09 2.09 15.28
C SER A 9 -84.05 3.18 15.60
N ARG A 10 -83.09 2.86 16.48
CA ARG A 10 -81.93 3.70 16.83
C ARG A 10 -80.80 3.46 15.82
N ALA A 11 -80.23 4.55 15.31
CA ALA A 11 -79.02 4.54 14.49
C ALA A 11 -77.75 4.43 15.37
N PHE A 12 -76.83 3.53 15.01
CA PHE A 12 -75.48 3.44 15.58
C PHE A 12 -74.48 4.02 14.57
N GLY A 13 -73.68 5.00 15.01
CA GLY A 13 -72.66 5.68 14.22
C GLY A 13 -71.42 4.81 13.95
N ALA A 14 -70.80 5.05 12.78
CA ALA A 14 -69.62 4.34 12.32
C ALA A 14 -68.36 4.71 13.13
N VAL A 15 -67.65 3.71 13.66
CA VAL A 15 -66.36 3.87 14.33
C VAL A 15 -65.25 3.89 13.28
N THR A 16 -64.56 5.02 13.15
CA THR A 16 -63.37 5.16 12.27
C THR A 16 -62.18 4.45 12.92
N ARG A 17 -61.61 3.43 12.28
CA ARG A 17 -60.34 2.81 12.71
C ARG A 17 -59.19 3.80 12.49
N VAL A 18 -58.57 4.26 13.57
CA VAL A 18 -57.28 4.95 13.54
C VAL A 18 -56.18 3.91 13.29
N ALA A 19 -55.50 3.99 12.15
CA ALA A 19 -54.32 3.16 11.87
C ALA A 19 -53.12 3.71 12.65
N ILE A 20 -52.68 2.98 13.68
CA ILE A 20 -51.41 3.23 14.35
C ILE A 20 -50.30 2.85 13.37
N ARG A 21 -49.61 3.84 12.79
CA ARG A 21 -48.37 3.61 12.03
C ARG A 21 -47.28 3.20 13.02
N GLY A 22 -47.00 1.90 13.10
CA GLY A 22 -45.77 1.41 13.73
C GLY A 22 -44.56 1.97 13.00
N THR A 23 -43.64 2.61 13.73
CA THR A 23 -42.33 3.00 13.19
C THR A 23 -41.53 1.73 12.92
N ALA A 24 -41.50 1.29 11.66
CA ALA A 24 -40.63 0.22 11.22
C ALA A 24 -39.17 0.64 11.44
N THR A 25 -38.49 0.00 12.38
CA THR A 25 -37.04 0.09 12.53
C THR A 25 -36.40 -0.45 11.25
N ALA A 26 -35.59 0.37 10.57
CA ALA A 26 -34.82 -0.07 9.42
C ALA A 26 -33.96 -1.28 9.81
N ALA A 27 -34.04 -2.35 9.02
CA ALA A 27 -33.21 -3.53 9.21
C ALA A 27 -31.73 -3.14 9.13
N PRO A 28 -30.84 -3.74 9.94
CA PRO A 28 -29.42 -3.51 9.81
C PRO A 28 -29.00 -3.86 8.38
N THR A 29 -28.29 -2.95 7.72
CA THR A 29 -27.65 -3.20 6.43
C THR A 29 -26.85 -4.49 6.54
N GLN A 30 -27.26 -5.53 5.82
CA GLN A 30 -26.52 -6.78 5.71
C GLN A 30 -25.12 -6.44 5.22
N GLN A 31 -24.12 -6.62 6.09
CA GLN A 31 -22.72 -6.52 5.70
C GLN A 31 -22.51 -7.52 4.56
N LYS A 32 -22.12 -6.99 3.39
CA LYS A 32 -21.86 -7.77 2.18
C LYS A 32 -20.84 -8.85 2.54
N LYS A 33 -21.25 -10.11 2.50
CA LYS A 33 -20.37 -11.27 2.74
C LYS A 33 -19.15 -11.13 1.81
N PRO A 34 -17.91 -11.28 2.28
CA PRO A 34 -16.73 -11.08 1.44
C PRO A 34 -16.84 -12.00 0.21
N GLU A 35 -16.77 -11.40 -0.97
CA GLU A 35 -16.78 -12.15 -2.23
C GLU A 35 -15.62 -13.16 -2.21
N LYS A 36 -15.88 -14.37 -2.70
CA LYS A 36 -14.83 -15.38 -2.89
C LYS A 36 -13.86 -14.85 -3.94
N THR A 37 -12.73 -14.32 -3.51
CA THR A 37 -11.68 -13.84 -4.40
C THR A 37 -10.81 -15.01 -4.84
N SER A 38 -10.61 -15.16 -6.15
CA SER A 38 -9.57 -16.03 -6.70
C SER A 38 -8.24 -15.27 -6.70
N PHE A 39 -7.16 -15.92 -6.25
CA PHE A 39 -5.82 -15.35 -6.18
C PHE A 39 -4.89 -16.01 -7.21
N GLY A 40 -3.80 -15.33 -7.58
CA GLY A 40 -2.75 -15.86 -8.45
C GLY A 40 -2.71 -15.27 -9.87
N ASN A 41 -3.80 -14.68 -10.33
CA ASN A 41 -3.86 -14.02 -11.65
C ASN A 41 -3.32 -12.58 -11.55
N LEU A 42 -2.00 -12.40 -11.68
CA LEU A 42 -1.35 -11.09 -11.77
C LEU A 42 -1.13 -10.70 -13.23
N LYS A 43 -1.66 -9.55 -13.67
CA LYS A 43 -1.40 -9.07 -15.04
C LYS A 43 0.02 -8.54 -15.14
N ASP A 44 0.57 -8.54 -16.35
CA ASP A 44 1.91 -7.98 -16.58
C ASP A 44 1.99 -6.47 -16.25
N SER A 45 0.89 -5.73 -16.44
CA SER A 45 0.78 -4.32 -16.02
C SER A 45 0.82 -4.11 -14.50
N ASP A 46 0.50 -5.14 -13.72
CA ASP A 46 0.44 -5.07 -12.26
C ASP A 46 1.80 -5.44 -11.64
N ARG A 47 2.80 -5.83 -12.45
CA ARG A 47 4.15 -6.14 -11.99
C ARG A 47 4.90 -4.87 -11.65
N ILE A 48 5.38 -4.79 -10.41
CA ILE A 48 6.21 -3.67 -9.94
C ILE A 48 7.63 -3.77 -10.51
N PHE A 49 8.22 -4.97 -10.54
CA PHE A 49 9.55 -5.23 -11.10
C PHE A 49 9.42 -5.63 -12.57
N THR A 50 9.44 -4.64 -13.45
CA THR A 50 9.14 -4.82 -14.89
C THR A 50 10.34 -5.29 -15.70
N ASN A 51 11.57 -4.96 -15.28
CA ASN A 51 12.80 -5.41 -15.94
C ASN A 51 13.45 -6.63 -15.28
N LEU A 52 12.68 -7.46 -14.58
CA LEU A 52 13.23 -8.56 -13.76
C LEU A 52 14.14 -9.53 -14.52
N TYR A 53 13.92 -9.70 -15.84
CA TYR A 53 14.70 -10.60 -16.69
C TYR A 53 15.78 -9.90 -17.53
N GLY A 54 16.09 -8.63 -17.26
CA GLY A 54 17.12 -7.88 -17.99
C GLY A 54 16.83 -7.67 -19.48
N ARG A 55 15.55 -7.67 -19.88
CA ARG A 55 15.13 -7.48 -21.29
C ARG A 55 15.30 -6.04 -21.78
N HIS A 56 15.38 -5.10 -20.85
CA HIS A 56 15.53 -3.68 -21.11
C HIS A 56 16.80 -3.16 -20.40
N ASP A 57 17.22 -1.96 -20.79
CA ASP A 57 18.39 -1.30 -20.21
C ASP A 57 18.21 -1.06 -18.70
N TYR A 58 19.12 -1.55 -17.87
CA TYR A 58 19.07 -1.38 -16.42
C TYR A 58 19.54 0.02 -15.97
N ARG A 59 20.23 0.77 -16.84
CA ARG A 59 20.75 2.11 -16.55
C ARG A 59 19.64 3.13 -16.41
N LEU A 60 20.01 4.33 -15.97
CA LEU A 60 19.07 5.41 -15.65
C LEU A 60 18.10 5.73 -16.80
N LYS A 61 18.57 5.78 -18.04
CA LYS A 61 17.71 6.04 -19.21
C LYS A 61 16.61 4.99 -19.34
N GLY A 62 16.95 3.71 -19.18
CA GLY A 62 15.99 2.62 -19.20
C GLY A 62 15.04 2.66 -18.01
N ALA A 63 15.54 2.99 -16.83
CA ALA A 63 14.73 3.14 -15.62
C ALA A 63 13.66 4.24 -15.77
N LEU A 64 14.06 5.42 -16.25
CA LEU A 64 13.14 6.53 -16.55
C LEU A 64 12.05 6.13 -17.56
N ALA A 65 12.42 5.37 -18.60
CA ALA A 65 11.46 4.88 -19.59
C ALA A 65 10.42 3.90 -19.01
N ARG A 66 10.72 3.24 -17.89
CA ARG A 66 9.81 2.33 -17.18
C ARG A 66 8.99 3.02 -16.10
N GLY A 67 9.20 4.32 -15.87
CA GLY A 67 8.50 5.09 -14.85
C GLY A 67 9.20 5.12 -13.49
N ASP A 68 10.46 4.69 -13.39
CA ASP A 68 11.26 4.91 -12.19
C ASP A 68 11.60 6.38 -12.09
N TRP A 69 11.78 6.87 -10.87
CA TRP A 69 11.97 8.29 -10.57
C TRP A 69 10.78 9.19 -10.95
N TYR A 70 9.62 8.61 -11.25
CA TYR A 70 8.42 9.36 -11.62
C TYR A 70 7.82 10.07 -10.39
N LYS A 71 7.83 11.40 -10.43
CA LYS A 71 7.27 12.26 -9.36
C LYS A 71 7.84 12.00 -7.96
N THR A 72 9.04 11.44 -7.87
CA THR A 72 9.72 11.18 -6.59
C THR A 72 9.87 12.46 -5.76
N LYS A 73 10.14 13.59 -6.42
CA LYS A 73 10.18 14.92 -5.78
C LYS A 73 8.85 15.28 -5.12
N GLU A 74 7.73 15.07 -5.79
CA GLU A 74 6.40 15.35 -5.23
C GLU A 74 6.11 14.43 -4.03
N ILE A 75 6.48 13.15 -4.13
CA ILE A 75 6.33 12.18 -3.03
C ILE A 75 7.12 12.62 -1.79
N ILE A 76 8.38 13.02 -1.97
CA ILE A 76 9.26 13.47 -0.89
C ILE A 76 8.69 14.74 -0.23
N LEU A 77 8.17 15.67 -1.02
CA LEU A 77 7.61 16.94 -0.52
C LEU A 77 6.31 16.76 0.26
N LYS A 78 5.57 15.65 0.09
CA LYS A 78 4.41 15.34 0.94
C LYS A 78 4.78 15.02 2.39
N GLY A 79 6.05 14.74 2.66
CA GLY A 79 6.59 14.59 4.00
C GLY A 79 6.51 13.17 4.56
N SER A 80 7.26 12.96 5.65
CA SER A 80 7.46 11.66 6.30
C SER A 80 6.16 10.99 6.74
N GLU A 81 5.28 11.73 7.40
CA GLU A 81 4.02 11.18 7.94
C GLU A 81 3.10 10.65 6.83
N TRP A 82 2.98 11.40 5.73
CA TRP A 82 2.19 10.98 4.59
C TRP A 82 2.72 9.67 3.99
N ILE A 83 4.03 9.58 3.76
CA ILE A 83 4.66 8.37 3.20
C ILE A 83 4.44 7.15 4.11
N ILE A 84 4.66 7.30 5.43
CA ILE A 84 4.46 6.21 6.39
C ILE A 84 3.00 5.75 6.40
N ASN A 85 2.05 6.69 6.34
CA ASN A 85 0.63 6.37 6.33
C ASN A 85 0.22 5.64 5.04
N GLU A 86 0.71 6.05 3.87
CA GLU A 86 0.47 5.31 2.61
C GLU A 86 1.01 3.89 2.66
N VAL A 87 2.24 3.70 3.17
CA VAL A 87 2.83 2.35 3.32
C VAL A 87 2.03 1.51 4.31
N ARG A 88 1.52 2.11 5.40
CA ARG A 88 0.64 1.42 6.34
C ARG A 88 -0.68 1.00 5.68
N THR A 89 -1.33 1.91 4.95
CA THR A 89 -2.60 1.66 4.25
C THR A 89 -2.47 0.60 3.16
N SER A 90 -1.32 0.53 2.48
CA SER A 90 -1.04 -0.51 1.46
C SER A 90 -1.05 -1.95 2.01
N GLY A 91 -0.92 -2.13 3.33
CA GLY A 91 -0.80 -3.44 3.95
C GLY A 91 0.52 -4.16 3.66
N LEU A 92 1.56 -3.44 3.19
CA LEU A 92 2.86 -4.02 2.89
C LEU A 92 3.48 -4.71 4.12
N ARG A 93 3.89 -5.96 3.93
CA ARG A 93 4.59 -6.78 4.93
C ARG A 93 6.04 -7.00 4.52
N GLY A 94 6.90 -7.21 5.51
CA GLY A 94 8.31 -7.49 5.30
C GLY A 94 8.54 -8.70 4.39
N ARG A 95 9.51 -8.57 3.47
CA ARG A 95 9.82 -9.57 2.44
C ARG A 95 11.00 -10.50 2.78
N GLY A 96 11.61 -10.34 3.96
CA GLY A 96 12.70 -11.19 4.48
C GLY A 96 12.23 -12.24 5.50
N GLY A 97 11.12 -12.93 5.23
CA GLY A 97 10.65 -14.06 6.07
C GLY A 97 9.75 -13.70 7.26
N ALA A 98 10.13 -12.71 8.09
CA ALA A 98 9.38 -12.40 9.33
C ALA A 98 7.97 -11.82 9.10
N GLY A 99 7.68 -11.27 7.91
CA GLY A 99 6.35 -10.77 7.56
C GLY A 99 5.83 -9.62 8.44
N PHE A 100 6.70 -8.88 9.13
CA PHE A 100 6.30 -7.76 9.98
C PHE A 100 5.73 -6.59 9.14
N PRO A 101 4.65 -5.90 9.56
CA PRO A 101 4.08 -4.79 8.79
C PRO A 101 5.08 -3.64 8.58
N ALA A 102 5.36 -3.29 7.33
CA ALA A 102 6.43 -2.35 6.97
C ALA A 102 6.15 -0.93 7.49
N GLY A 103 4.94 -0.40 7.28
CA GLY A 103 4.57 0.94 7.75
C GLY A 103 4.60 1.09 9.26
N MET A 104 4.26 0.02 10.01
CA MET A 104 4.41 0.01 11.46
C MET A 104 5.88 0.08 11.87
N LYS A 105 6.76 -0.72 11.22
CA LYS A 105 8.20 -0.69 11.49
C LYS A 105 8.80 0.69 11.26
N TRP A 106 8.42 1.35 10.17
CA TRP A 106 8.92 2.69 9.83
C TRP A 106 8.47 3.74 10.84
N SER A 107 7.26 3.63 11.38
CA SER A 107 6.74 4.58 12.37
C SER A 107 7.52 4.62 13.69
N PHE A 108 8.29 3.57 14.01
CA PHE A 108 9.17 3.57 15.18
C PHE A 108 10.28 4.62 15.08
N MET A 109 10.62 5.06 13.86
CA MET A 109 11.64 6.07 13.59
C MET A 109 11.10 7.50 13.62
N SER A 110 9.78 7.71 13.70
CA SER A 110 9.13 9.03 13.76
C SER A 110 9.34 9.78 15.08
N LYS A 111 10.15 9.25 16.00
CA LYS A 111 10.49 9.91 17.27
C LYS A 111 11.26 11.22 17.02
N PRO A 112 11.11 12.23 17.91
CA PRO A 112 11.88 13.47 17.87
C PRO A 112 13.37 13.20 17.73
N PHE A 113 14.06 14.08 17.02
CA PHE A 113 15.49 13.97 16.82
C PHE A 113 16.22 14.14 18.15
N ASP A 114 16.99 13.13 18.54
CA ASP A 114 17.71 13.04 19.82
C ASP A 114 19.19 13.46 19.69
N GLY A 115 19.55 14.13 18.58
CA GLY A 115 20.92 14.52 18.27
C GLY A 115 21.70 13.47 17.47
N ARG A 116 21.22 12.23 17.36
CA ARG A 116 21.93 11.16 16.65
C ARG A 116 21.42 10.99 15.22
N PRO A 117 22.31 10.85 14.23
CA PRO A 117 21.88 10.57 12.86
C PRO A 117 21.15 9.23 12.79
N LYS A 118 19.99 9.24 12.13
CA LYS A 118 19.23 8.03 11.81
C LYS A 118 19.78 7.44 10.51
N TYR A 119 19.76 6.11 10.39
CA TYR A 119 20.26 5.41 9.22
C TYR A 119 19.23 4.42 8.70
N LEU A 120 19.20 4.25 7.38
CA LEU A 120 18.51 3.16 6.72
C LEU A 120 19.53 2.07 6.39
N VAL A 121 19.23 0.84 6.76
CA VAL A 121 19.99 -0.34 6.30
C VAL A 121 19.07 -1.18 5.43
N VAL A 122 19.51 -1.41 4.20
CA VAL A 122 18.86 -2.31 3.25
C VAL A 122 19.60 -3.63 3.30
N ASN A 123 18.87 -4.68 3.65
CA ASN A 123 19.41 -6.04 3.62
C ASN A 123 19.26 -6.61 2.21
N ALA A 124 20.36 -6.64 1.46
CA ALA A 124 20.46 -7.36 0.19
C ALA A 124 21.35 -8.62 0.33
N ASP A 125 21.38 -9.19 1.54
CA ASP A 125 21.92 -10.52 1.80
C ASP A 125 20.92 -11.58 1.37
N GLU A 126 21.23 -12.29 0.30
CA GLU A 126 20.43 -13.40 -0.20
C GLU A 126 21.08 -14.75 0.19
N GLY A 127 21.36 -14.88 1.49
CA GLY A 127 21.89 -16.06 2.19
C GLY A 127 21.11 -17.36 2.00
N GLU A 128 19.79 -17.23 1.84
CA GLU A 128 18.83 -18.31 2.02
C GLU A 128 18.81 -19.27 0.81
N PRO A 129 18.88 -20.61 1.03
CA PRO A 129 18.76 -21.57 -0.05
C PRO A 129 17.46 -21.42 -0.84
N GLY A 130 17.57 -21.31 -2.17
CA GLY A 130 16.42 -21.17 -3.06
C GLY A 130 15.89 -19.74 -3.24
N THR A 131 16.49 -18.74 -2.60
CA THR A 131 16.13 -17.33 -2.77
C THR A 131 17.02 -16.68 -3.84
N CYS A 132 16.42 -16.07 -4.86
CA CYS A 132 17.12 -15.35 -5.95
C CYS A 132 16.48 -14.00 -6.33
N LYS A 133 15.46 -13.57 -5.57
CA LYS A 133 14.65 -12.38 -5.85
C LYS A 133 15.47 -11.07 -5.75
N ASP A 134 16.38 -10.98 -4.78
CA ASP A 134 17.11 -9.75 -4.48
C ASP A 134 18.25 -9.55 -5.50
N ARG A 135 18.88 -10.64 -5.93
CA ARG A 135 19.89 -10.65 -6.99
C ARG A 135 19.36 -10.09 -8.32
N GLU A 136 18.17 -10.52 -8.76
CA GLU A 136 17.61 -10.05 -10.04
C GLU A 136 17.27 -8.55 -10.00
N ILE A 137 16.78 -8.04 -8.85
CA ILE A 137 16.52 -6.61 -8.67
C ILE A 137 17.84 -5.80 -8.76
N MET A 138 18.90 -6.24 -8.08
CA MET A 138 20.18 -5.53 -8.11
C MET A 138 20.83 -5.51 -9.49
N ARG A 139 20.70 -6.59 -10.28
CA ARG A 139 21.30 -6.68 -11.63
C ARG A 139 20.52 -5.98 -12.71
N HIS A 140 19.19 -6.05 -12.64
CA HIS A 140 18.34 -5.69 -13.78
C HIS A 140 17.46 -4.47 -13.53
N ASP A 141 17.20 -4.11 -12.26
CA ASP A 141 16.37 -2.96 -11.92
C ASP A 141 16.92 -2.16 -10.70
N PRO A 142 18.22 -1.79 -10.69
CA PRO A 142 18.87 -1.20 -9.52
C PRO A 142 18.31 0.17 -9.15
N HIS A 143 17.85 0.96 -10.13
CA HIS A 143 17.28 2.29 -9.90
C HIS A 143 16.02 2.26 -9.03
N LYS A 144 15.21 1.19 -9.14
CA LYS A 144 14.03 0.98 -8.28
C LYS A 144 14.41 0.80 -6.81
N LEU A 145 15.51 0.08 -6.56
CA LEU A 145 16.04 -0.10 -5.21
C LEU A 145 16.55 1.23 -4.65
N ILE A 146 17.28 2.01 -5.45
CA ILE A 146 17.84 3.30 -5.04
C ILE A 146 16.73 4.32 -4.76
N GLU A 147 15.71 4.39 -5.62
CA GLU A 147 14.53 5.23 -5.39
C GLU A 147 13.79 4.82 -4.10
N GLY A 148 13.63 3.52 -3.88
CA GLY A 148 13.07 2.99 -2.64
C GLY A 148 13.88 3.39 -1.40
N CYS A 149 15.22 3.40 -1.49
CA CYS A 149 16.09 3.87 -0.43
C CYS A 149 15.88 5.35 -0.12
N LEU A 150 15.70 6.18 -1.16
CA LEU A 150 15.45 7.61 -0.99
C LEU A 150 14.10 7.87 -0.31
N ILE A 151 13.03 7.24 -0.81
CA ILE A 151 11.67 7.41 -0.26
C ILE A 151 11.61 6.91 1.19
N ALA A 152 12.15 5.72 1.47
CA ALA A 152 12.20 5.16 2.82
C ALA A 152 13.11 5.99 3.75
N GLY A 153 14.22 6.51 3.23
CA GLY A 153 15.13 7.38 3.95
C GLY A 153 14.45 8.68 4.38
N VAL A 154 13.74 9.36 3.47
CA VAL A 154 12.94 10.54 3.77
C VAL A 154 11.83 10.21 4.77
N ALA A 155 11.12 9.10 4.58
CA ALA A 155 10.05 8.68 5.47
C ALA A 155 10.53 8.49 6.91
N MET A 156 11.73 7.96 7.12
CA MET A 156 12.28 7.72 8.47
C MET A 156 13.19 8.86 8.98
N GLY A 157 13.42 9.89 8.17
CA GLY A 157 14.39 10.96 8.48
C GLY A 157 15.83 10.45 8.56
N ALA A 158 16.19 9.47 7.74
CA ALA A 158 17.54 8.91 7.70
C ALA A 158 18.52 9.86 7.00
N ARG A 159 19.72 10.00 7.58
CA ARG A 159 20.82 10.79 7.01
C ARG A 159 21.51 10.08 5.86
N ALA A 160 21.60 8.74 5.94
CA ALA A 160 22.22 7.91 4.92
C ALA A 160 21.53 6.55 4.86
N ALA A 161 21.64 5.91 3.69
CA ALA A 161 21.22 4.56 3.44
C ALA A 161 22.45 3.69 3.12
N TYR A 162 22.56 2.55 3.80
CA TYR A 162 23.58 1.55 3.55
C TYR A 162 22.93 0.29 3.00
N ILE A 163 23.40 -0.17 1.85
CA ILE A 163 22.93 -1.41 1.23
C ILE A 163 23.99 -2.48 1.52
N TYR A 164 23.64 -3.47 2.33
CA TYR A 164 24.51 -4.60 2.61
C TYR A 164 24.35 -5.64 1.50
N ILE A 165 25.44 -5.95 0.80
CA ILE A 165 25.49 -6.94 -0.28
C ILE A 165 26.49 -8.02 0.12
N ARG A 166 26.11 -9.28 -0.08
CA ARG A 166 26.97 -10.43 0.20
C ARG A 166 28.17 -10.49 -0.75
N GLY A 167 29.30 -11.04 -0.31
CA GLY A 167 30.56 -11.03 -1.08
C GLY A 167 30.51 -11.77 -2.42
N GLU A 168 29.69 -12.80 -2.54
CA GLU A 168 29.48 -13.60 -3.77
C GLU A 168 28.80 -12.79 -4.88
N PHE A 169 28.12 -11.70 -4.52
CA PHE A 169 27.39 -10.83 -5.43
C PHE A 169 28.25 -9.66 -5.92
N TYR A 170 29.50 -9.92 -6.26
CA TYR A 170 30.44 -8.90 -6.72
C TYR A 170 29.94 -8.14 -7.95
N ASN A 171 29.45 -8.85 -8.97
CA ASN A 171 28.94 -8.22 -10.20
C ASN A 171 27.70 -7.35 -9.92
N GLU A 172 26.85 -7.78 -9.00
CA GLU A 172 25.62 -7.08 -8.60
C GLU A 172 25.99 -5.78 -7.90
N ALA A 173 27.00 -5.85 -7.02
CA ALA A 173 27.53 -4.70 -6.32
C ALA A 173 28.13 -3.70 -7.31
N CYS A 174 28.87 -4.15 -8.34
CA CYS A 174 29.39 -3.28 -9.39
C CYS A 174 28.26 -2.58 -10.18
N ILE A 175 27.22 -3.32 -10.60
CA ILE A 175 26.06 -2.76 -11.32
C ILE A 175 25.33 -1.76 -10.44
N LEU A 176 25.07 -2.10 -9.17
CA LEU A 176 24.40 -1.20 -8.25
C LEU A 176 25.24 0.06 -7.99
N GLN A 177 26.56 -0.08 -7.87
CA GLN A 177 27.47 1.05 -7.72
C GLN A 177 27.49 1.96 -8.96
N GLU A 178 27.41 1.40 -10.17
CA GLU A 178 27.24 2.15 -11.42
C GLU A 178 25.93 2.95 -11.39
N ALA A 179 24.81 2.31 -11.06
CA ALA A 179 23.51 2.96 -10.96
C ALA A 179 23.46 4.05 -9.87
N ILE A 180 24.12 3.82 -8.72
CA ILE A 180 24.30 4.83 -7.67
C ILE A 180 25.09 6.02 -8.23
N ALA A 181 26.19 5.78 -8.93
CA ALA A 181 27.00 6.84 -9.53
C ALA A 181 26.21 7.64 -10.58
N GLU A 182 25.34 7.00 -11.38
CA GLU A 182 24.41 7.69 -12.27
C GLU A 182 23.46 8.61 -11.49
N ALA A 183 22.83 8.10 -10.43
CA ALA A 183 21.91 8.87 -9.61
C ALA A 183 22.58 10.08 -8.93
N TYR A 184 23.85 9.96 -8.51
CA TYR A 184 24.62 11.10 -7.96
C TYR A 184 25.04 12.13 -9.02
N LYS A 185 25.23 11.71 -10.28
CA LYS A 185 25.65 12.61 -11.37
C LYS A 185 24.51 13.49 -11.88
N VAL A 186 23.27 12.99 -11.80
CA VAL A 186 22.09 13.78 -12.13
C VAL A 186 21.80 14.74 -10.99
N ARG A 187 22.53 15.87 -10.99
CA ARG A 187 22.20 17.04 -10.18
C ARG A 187 21.67 18.08 -11.15
N ASP A 188 20.41 18.46 -10.96
CA ASP A 188 19.79 19.62 -11.60
C ASP A 188 20.60 20.90 -11.33
#